data_AF-A0A0K8SES8-F1
#
_entry.id   AF-A0A0K8SES8-F1
#
_cell.length_a   1.000
_cell.length_b   1.000
_cell.length_c   1.000
_cell.angle_alpha   90.00
_cell.angle_beta   90.00
_cell.angle_gamma   90.00
#
_symmetry.space_group_name_H-M   'P 1'
#
loop_
_entity.id
_entity.type
_entity.pdbx_description
1 polymer ?
#
loop_
_entity_poly.entity_id
_entity_poly.type
_entity_poly.pdbx_seq_one_letter_code
_entity_poly.pdbx_strand_id
1 'polypeptide(L)'
;MYLIEARSKIPQLLDDILNYKFMNKSSDDSSMTYSNQSSDSGINLTCTSDQPCSGCYWFFCPFCLESANKAIDQIKSLTDKLDEVEELFPSTKAFGNQFAVYKSNEFVGKLNAMFIWYNIMRHLRLKILILGKQLVAYAQEKADRSDTDSSSPGDSQEWDFSNLSTKPAQPLHSLRRYFYHS
;
A
#
# COMPACT_ATOMS: atom_id res chain seq x y z
N MET A 1 -27.84 -14.57 26.67
CA MET A 1 -26.47 -14.88 27.17
C MET A 1 -25.45 -14.65 26.04
N TYR A 2 -25.42 -13.45 25.44
CA TYR A 2 -24.61 -13.16 24.23
C TYR A 2 -23.58 -12.04 24.47
N LEU A 3 -23.99 -10.99 25.20
CA LEU A 3 -23.12 -9.85 25.55
C LEU A 3 -21.92 -10.21 26.44
N ILE A 4 -22.09 -11.15 27.37
CA ILE A 4 -21.01 -11.55 28.29
C ILE A 4 -19.93 -12.33 27.53
N GLU A 5 -20.36 -13.19 26.62
CA GLU A 5 -19.44 -13.96 25.77
C GLU A 5 -18.70 -13.02 24.79
N ALA A 6 -19.40 -12.09 24.13
CA ALA A 6 -18.77 -11.09 23.27
C ALA A 6 -17.72 -10.25 24.03
N ARG A 7 -18.03 -9.82 25.26
CA ARG A 7 -17.12 -9.03 26.09
C ARG A 7 -15.92 -9.80 26.62
N SER A 8 -16.00 -11.13 26.71
CA SER A 8 -14.88 -11.97 27.17
C SER A 8 -13.68 -11.97 26.21
N LYS A 9 -13.88 -11.65 24.93
CA LYS A 9 -12.84 -11.63 23.88
C LYS A 9 -12.07 -10.31 23.80
N ILE A 10 -12.57 -9.26 24.46
CA ILE A 10 -12.01 -7.90 24.39
C ILE A 10 -10.58 -7.82 24.90
N PRO A 11 -10.19 -8.42 26.06
CA PRO A 11 -8.82 -8.35 26.54
C PRO A 11 -7.79 -8.89 25.53
N GLN A 12 -8.16 -9.97 24.84
CA GLN A 12 -7.30 -10.55 23.80
C GLN A 12 -7.13 -9.61 22.61
N LEU A 13 -8.21 -8.98 22.14
CA LEU A 13 -8.13 -8.00 21.06
C LEU A 13 -7.25 -6.80 21.41
N LEU A 14 -7.34 -6.29 22.64
CA LEU A 14 -6.51 -5.18 23.09
C LEU A 14 -5.01 -5.57 23.12
N ASP A 15 -4.71 -6.80 23.53
CA ASP A 15 -3.37 -7.35 23.51
C ASP A 15 -2.85 -7.53 22.06
N ASP A 16 -3.68 -8.07 21.17
CA ASP A 16 -3.36 -8.25 19.75
C ASP A 16 -2.99 -6.92 19.09
N ILE A 17 -3.73 -5.84 19.40
CA ILE A 17 -3.44 -4.49 18.90
C ILE A 17 -2.13 -3.95 19.46
N LEU A 18 -1.90 -4.09 20.77
CA LEU A 18 -0.71 -3.58 21.44
C LEU A 18 0.56 -4.25 20.90
N ASN A 19 0.51 -5.58 20.79
CA ASN A 19 1.61 -6.43 20.38
C ASN A 19 1.69 -6.64 18.86
N TYR A 20 0.79 -6.03 18.08
CA TYR A 20 0.78 -6.19 16.64
C TYR A 20 2.14 -5.82 16.03
N LYS A 21 2.67 -6.77 15.26
CA LYS A 21 3.86 -6.61 14.43
C LYS A 21 3.63 -7.42 13.17
N PHE A 22 3.62 -6.75 12.02
CA PHE A 22 3.44 -7.45 10.75
C PHE A 22 4.61 -8.40 10.50
N MET A 23 4.32 -9.69 10.47
CA MET A 23 5.26 -10.74 10.08
C MET A 23 4.93 -11.16 8.66
N ASN A 24 5.85 -10.87 7.72
CA ASN A 24 5.77 -11.46 6.40
C ASN A 24 6.17 -12.93 6.54
N LYS A 25 5.18 -13.80 6.76
CA LYS A 25 5.42 -15.25 6.77
C LYS A 25 5.85 -15.63 5.36
N SER A 26 7.15 -15.75 5.14
CA SER A 26 7.69 -16.54 4.02
C SER A 26 7.08 -17.92 4.18
N SER A 27 6.11 -18.23 3.32
CA SER A 27 5.36 -19.47 3.42
C SER A 27 6.28 -20.57 2.90
N ASP A 28 6.59 -21.56 3.73
CA ASP A 28 7.23 -22.83 3.36
C ASP A 28 6.42 -23.66 2.36
N ASP A 29 5.49 -23.07 1.61
CA ASP A 29 4.64 -23.80 0.68
C ASP A 29 4.04 -22.83 -0.36
N SER A 30 4.67 -22.75 -1.53
CA SER A 30 4.11 -22.38 -2.85
C SER A 30 5.13 -21.62 -3.70
N SER A 31 5.87 -22.38 -4.51
CA SER A 31 6.69 -21.89 -5.61
C SER A 31 5.81 -21.16 -6.65
N MET A 32 5.92 -19.83 -6.70
CA MET A 32 5.47 -19.02 -7.84
C MET A 32 6.63 -18.12 -8.26
N THR A 33 7.45 -18.62 -9.19
CA THR A 33 8.58 -17.89 -9.74
C THR A 33 8.11 -16.93 -10.84
N TYR A 34 8.02 -15.64 -10.54
CA TYR A 34 7.85 -14.61 -11.59
C TYR A 34 9.22 -14.09 -12.01
N SER A 35 9.75 -14.61 -13.12
CA SER A 35 10.99 -14.11 -13.73
C SER A 35 10.68 -12.95 -14.67
N ASN A 36 10.92 -11.71 -14.24
CA ASN A 36 11.09 -10.58 -15.15
C ASN A 36 12.58 -10.44 -15.46
N GLN A 37 13.13 -11.36 -16.25
CA GLN A 37 14.47 -11.20 -16.82
C GLN A 37 14.38 -10.20 -17.99
N SER A 38 14.63 -8.92 -17.70
CA SER A 38 15.11 -7.98 -18.72
C SER A 38 16.63 -8.09 -18.73
N SER A 39 17.18 -8.76 -19.74
CA SER A 39 18.61 -9.01 -19.91
C SER A 39 19.44 -7.74 -20.20
N ASP A 40 18.82 -6.57 -20.28
CA ASP A 40 19.46 -5.33 -20.74
C ASP A 40 19.83 -4.36 -19.59
N SER A 41 19.29 -4.55 -18.38
CA SER A 41 19.50 -3.56 -17.30
C SER A 41 20.50 -3.99 -16.22
N GLY A 42 21.03 -5.21 -16.25
CA GLY A 42 21.94 -5.73 -15.21
C GLY A 42 21.31 -5.81 -13.80
N ILE A 43 20.00 -5.59 -13.68
CA ILE A 43 19.24 -5.64 -12.43
C ILE A 43 18.48 -6.97 -12.39
N ASN A 44 19.02 -7.95 -11.69
CA ASN A 44 18.32 -9.21 -11.44
C ASN A 44 17.21 -8.98 -10.39
N LEU A 45 16.04 -8.53 -10.83
CA LEU A 45 14.83 -8.45 -10.00
C LEU A 45 14.24 -9.86 -9.80
N THR A 46 14.95 -10.73 -9.10
CA THR A 46 14.45 -12.05 -8.73
C THR A 46 13.78 -11.95 -7.37
N CYS A 47 12.49 -11.60 -7.35
CA CYS A 47 11.67 -11.79 -6.15
C CYS A 47 11.23 -13.27 -6.17
N THR A 48 11.88 -14.16 -5.39
CA THR A 48 11.40 -15.53 -5.13
C THR A 48 10.86 -15.62 -3.71
N SER A 49 10.04 -16.63 -3.42
CA SER A 49 9.57 -16.93 -2.06
C SER A 49 10.71 -17.12 -1.06
N ASP A 50 11.87 -17.56 -1.56
CA ASP A 50 12.98 -18.06 -0.74
C ASP A 50 14.06 -17.00 -0.48
N GLN A 51 13.97 -15.82 -1.12
CA GLN A 51 14.91 -14.73 -0.88
C GLN A 51 14.20 -13.44 -0.44
N PRO A 52 14.65 -12.81 0.67
CA PRO A 52 14.15 -11.50 1.03
C PRO A 52 14.45 -10.54 -0.13
N CYS A 53 13.43 -9.77 -0.49
CA CYS A 53 13.48 -8.82 -1.60
C CYS A 53 14.53 -7.73 -1.35
N SER A 54 15.78 -8.01 -1.69
CA SER A 54 16.93 -7.14 -1.44
C SER A 54 17.06 -6.16 -2.62
N GLY A 55 16.67 -4.91 -2.39
CA GLY A 55 16.82 -3.83 -3.38
C GLY A 55 15.67 -3.69 -4.37
N CYS A 56 14.56 -4.40 -4.19
CA CYS A 56 13.39 -4.19 -5.02
C CYS A 56 12.67 -2.88 -4.66
N TYR A 57 12.22 -2.17 -5.69
CA TYR A 57 11.31 -1.06 -5.46
C TYR A 57 9.95 -1.64 -5.05
N TRP A 58 9.58 -1.48 -3.77
CA TRP A 58 8.38 -2.08 -3.15
C TRP A 58 7.20 -2.10 -4.11
N PHE A 59 6.91 -0.97 -4.75
CA PHE A 59 5.72 -0.77 -5.57
C PHE A 59 5.70 -1.48 -6.91
N PHE A 60 6.87 -1.88 -7.43
CA PHE A 60 6.98 -2.60 -8.71
C PHE A 60 7.30 -4.09 -8.51
N CYS A 61 7.62 -4.55 -7.29
CA CYS A 61 7.73 -5.99 -7.00
C CYS A 61 6.37 -6.54 -6.53
N PRO A 62 5.79 -7.54 -7.23
CA PRO A 62 4.51 -8.15 -6.87
C PRO A 62 4.48 -8.68 -5.42
N PHE A 63 5.57 -9.28 -4.94
CA PHE A 63 5.67 -9.84 -3.59
C PHE A 63 5.65 -8.76 -2.50
N CYS A 64 6.38 -7.66 -2.69
CA CYS A 64 6.36 -6.55 -1.73
C CYS A 64 4.99 -5.86 -1.71
N LEU A 65 4.36 -5.73 -2.88
CA LEU A 65 3.02 -5.19 -2.98
C LEU A 65 1.98 -6.10 -2.29
N GLU A 66 2.06 -7.41 -2.49
CA GLU A 66 1.17 -8.38 -1.83
C GLU A 66 1.37 -8.39 -0.31
N SER A 67 2.63 -8.40 0.15
CA SER A 67 2.99 -8.30 1.57
C SER A 67 2.41 -7.04 2.21
N ALA A 68 2.48 -5.91 1.51
CA ALA A 68 1.87 -4.67 1.95
C ALA A 68 0.35 -4.72 2.02
N ASN A 69 -0.30 -5.33 1.02
CA ASN A 69 -1.75 -5.50 1.05
C ASN A 69 -2.17 -6.35 2.25
N LYS A 70 -1.46 -7.46 2.52
CA LYS A 70 -1.70 -8.28 3.72
C LYS A 70 -1.56 -7.47 5.01
N ALA A 71 -0.55 -6.62 5.12
CA ALA A 71 -0.36 -5.75 6.28
C ALA A 71 -1.49 -4.71 6.44
N ILE A 72 -1.95 -4.11 5.33
CA ILE A 72 -3.08 -3.17 5.31
C ILE A 72 -4.37 -3.87 5.75
N ASP A 73 -4.63 -5.07 5.24
CA ASP A 73 -5.82 -5.85 5.56
C ASP A 73 -5.84 -6.30 7.03
N GLN A 74 -4.68 -6.69 7.58
CA GLN A 74 -4.53 -7.04 9.00
C GLN A 74 -4.82 -5.86 9.92
N ILE A 75 -4.26 -4.68 9.63
CA ILE A 75 -4.53 -3.48 10.44
C ILE A 75 -5.99 -3.08 10.33
N LYS A 76 -6.57 -3.10 9.12
CA LYS A 76 -7.99 -2.82 8.93
C LYS A 76 -8.86 -3.77 9.77
N SER A 77 -8.57 -5.07 9.75
CA SER A 77 -9.33 -6.05 10.53
C SER A 77 -9.22 -5.79 12.03
N LEU A 78 -8.04 -5.41 12.54
CA LEU A 78 -7.87 -5.08 13.96
C LEU A 78 -8.65 -3.83 14.36
N THR A 79 -8.61 -2.78 13.54
CA THR A 79 -9.35 -1.53 13.82
C THR A 79 -10.85 -1.73 13.70
N ASP A 80 -11.33 -2.44 12.68
CA ASP A 80 -12.76 -2.72 12.50
C ASP A 80 -13.32 -3.54 13.69
N LYS A 81 -12.57 -4.56 14.16
CA LYS A 81 -12.93 -5.32 15.37
C LYS A 81 -12.97 -4.46 16.62
N LEU A 82 -12.09 -3.48 16.73
CA LEU A 82 -12.09 -2.55 17.87
C LEU A 82 -13.35 -1.70 17.86
N ASP A 83 -13.73 -1.17 16.70
CA ASP A 83 -14.96 -0.40 16.53
C ASP A 83 -16.20 -1.25 16.89
N GLU A 84 -16.26 -2.50 16.43
CA GLU A 84 -17.34 -3.44 16.77
C GLU A 84 -17.45 -3.71 18.28
N VAL A 85 -16.32 -3.85 19.00
CA VAL A 85 -16.38 -4.07 20.46
C VAL A 85 -16.71 -2.79 21.23
N GLU A 86 -16.38 -1.60 20.70
CA GLU A 86 -16.80 -0.32 21.29
C GLU A 86 -18.32 -0.15 21.23
N GLU A 87 -18.96 -0.60 20.15
CA GLU A 87 -20.42 -0.59 20.00
C GLU A 87 -21.15 -1.46 21.04
N LEU A 88 -20.46 -2.42 21.67
CA LEU A 88 -21.02 -3.20 22.78
C LEU A 88 -21.19 -2.36 24.05
N PHE A 89 -20.75 -1.10 24.07
CA PHE A 89 -20.81 -0.19 25.20
C PHE A 89 -21.64 1.05 24.88
N PRO A 90 -22.36 1.61 25.87
CA PRO A 90 -23.15 2.83 25.66
C PRO A 90 -22.28 4.08 25.41
N SER A 91 -20.96 4.00 25.66
CA SER A 91 -19.99 5.03 25.32
C SER A 91 -18.56 4.47 25.39
N THR A 92 -17.64 5.08 24.65
CA THR A 92 -16.19 4.83 24.75
C THR A 92 -15.66 5.07 26.16
N LYS A 93 -16.26 6.01 26.92
CA LYS A 93 -15.91 6.23 28.34
C LYS A 93 -16.27 5.02 29.21
N ALA A 94 -17.43 4.42 28.99
CA ALA A 94 -17.86 3.20 29.69
C ALA A 94 -16.94 2.02 29.33
N PHE A 95 -16.58 1.90 28.05
CA PHE A 95 -15.62 0.89 27.58
C PHE A 95 -14.26 1.03 28.29
N GLY A 96 -13.64 2.20 28.23
CA GLY A 96 -12.36 2.43 28.88
C GLY A 96 -12.42 2.48 30.43
N ASN A 97 -13.60 2.53 31.04
CA ASN A 97 -13.73 2.32 32.50
C ASN A 97 -13.60 0.83 32.85
N GLN A 98 -14.11 -0.05 31.99
CA GLN A 98 -13.99 -1.49 32.17
C GLN A 98 -12.63 -2.02 31.75
N PHE A 99 -12.01 -1.43 30.72
CA PHE A 99 -10.71 -1.82 30.19
C PHE A 99 -9.72 -0.66 30.29
N ALA A 100 -8.97 -0.58 31.40
CA ALA A 100 -8.04 0.53 31.63
C ALA A 100 -6.93 0.63 30.57
N VAL A 101 -6.50 -0.51 30.00
CA VAL A 101 -5.49 -0.57 28.92
C VAL A 101 -5.89 0.30 27.73
N TYR A 102 -7.18 0.35 27.40
CA TYR A 102 -7.70 1.15 26.28
C TYR A 102 -7.42 2.65 26.44
N LYS A 103 -7.32 3.14 27.68
CA LYS A 103 -6.99 4.55 27.99
C LYS A 103 -5.49 4.82 28.17
N SER A 104 -4.66 3.78 28.14
CA SER A 104 -3.22 3.95 28.32
C SER A 104 -2.64 4.72 27.13
N ASN A 105 -1.67 5.61 27.40
CA ASN A 105 -0.98 6.35 26.35
C ASN A 105 -0.27 5.43 25.35
N GLU A 106 0.18 4.27 25.81
CA GLU A 106 0.82 3.26 24.97
C GLU A 106 -0.15 2.71 23.93
N PHE A 107 -1.33 2.27 24.37
CA PHE A 107 -2.37 1.74 23.49
C PHE A 107 -2.90 2.82 22.52
N VAL A 108 -3.21 4.02 23.03
CA VAL A 108 -3.66 5.14 22.21
C VAL A 108 -2.60 5.54 21.17
N GLY A 109 -1.33 5.59 21.58
CA GLY A 109 -0.21 5.85 20.68
C GLY A 109 -0.07 4.80 19.58
N LYS A 110 -0.20 3.52 19.93
CA LYS A 110 -0.17 2.39 19.00
C LYS A 110 -1.31 2.46 17.98
N LEU A 111 -2.55 2.68 18.44
CA LEU A 111 -3.71 2.83 17.56
C LEU A 111 -3.57 4.03 16.62
N ASN A 112 -3.16 5.18 17.14
CA ASN A 112 -2.93 6.36 16.30
C ASN A 112 -1.89 6.08 15.22
N ALA A 113 -0.78 5.41 15.58
CA ALA A 113 0.23 5.00 14.61
C ALA A 113 -0.32 4.05 13.54
N MET A 114 -1.16 3.08 13.94
CA MET A 114 -1.85 2.17 13.00
C MET A 114 -2.76 2.93 12.02
N PHE A 115 -3.62 3.81 12.52
CA PHE A 115 -4.53 4.60 11.69
C PHE A 115 -3.76 5.52 10.72
N ILE A 116 -2.74 6.21 11.21
CA ILE A 116 -1.88 7.07 10.38
C ILE A 116 -1.20 6.24 9.29
N TRP A 117 -0.59 5.11 9.67
CA TRP A 117 0.08 4.23 8.71
C TRP A 117 -0.90 3.68 7.67
N TYR A 118 -2.06 3.20 8.09
CA TYR A 118 -3.10 2.68 7.20
C TYR A 118 -3.54 3.72 6.16
N ASN A 119 -3.80 4.95 6.60
CA ASN A 119 -4.20 6.04 5.71
C ASN A 119 -3.08 6.41 4.72
N ILE A 120 -1.84 6.53 5.20
CA ILE A 120 -0.67 6.80 4.35
C ILE A 120 -0.53 5.71 3.29
N MET A 121 -0.55 4.43 3.69
CA MET A 121 -0.36 3.31 2.78
C MET A 121 -1.46 3.20 1.73
N ARG A 122 -2.73 3.44 2.10
CA ARG A 122 -3.84 3.48 1.15
C ARG A 122 -3.68 4.59 0.12
N HIS A 123 -3.33 5.80 0.57
CA HIS A 123 -3.12 6.93 -0.34
C HIS A 123 -1.91 6.72 -1.25
N LEU A 124 -0.82 6.20 -0.70
CA LEU A 124 0.39 5.91 -1.44
C LEU A 124 0.13 4.90 -2.56
N ARG A 125 -0.58 3.81 -2.24
CA ARG A 125 -0.99 2.80 -3.22
C ARG A 125 -1.82 3.40 -4.37
N LEU A 126 -2.81 4.23 -4.05
CA LEU A 126 -3.64 4.86 -5.08
C LEU A 126 -2.80 5.78 -6.00
N LYS A 127 -1.96 6.64 -5.41
CA LYS A 127 -1.09 7.55 -6.17
C LYS A 127 -0.17 6.78 -7.12
N ILE A 128 0.38 5.68 -6.64
CA ILE A 128 1.30 4.84 -7.41
C ILE A 128 0.60 4.08 -8.52
N LEU A 129 -0.62 3.59 -8.28
CA LEU A 129 -1.44 2.97 -9.32
C LEU A 129 -1.76 3.98 -10.44
N ILE A 130 -2.06 5.23 -10.08
CA ILE A 130 -2.29 6.31 -11.05
C ILE A 130 -1.00 6.55 -11.85
N LEU A 131 0.13 6.76 -11.19
CA LEU A 131 1.41 6.98 -11.86
C LEU A 131 1.81 5.81 -12.77
N GLY A 132 1.64 4.57 -12.30
CA GLY A 132 1.92 3.37 -13.07
C GLY A 132 1.09 3.29 -14.35
N LYS A 133 -0.21 3.60 -14.29
CA LYS A 133 -1.08 3.66 -15.47
C LYS A 133 -0.62 4.72 -16.48
N GLN A 134 -0.20 5.90 -16.00
CA GLN A 134 0.32 6.96 -16.87
C GLN A 134 1.61 6.54 -17.58
N LEU A 135 2.53 5.89 -16.85
CA LEU A 135 3.78 5.39 -17.41
C LEU A 135 3.55 4.32 -18.48
N VAL A 136 2.63 3.38 -18.25
CA VAL A 136 2.26 2.36 -19.24
C VAL A 136 1.64 2.99 -20.49
N ALA A 137 0.70 3.92 -20.32
CA ALA A 137 0.07 4.62 -21.44
C ALA A 137 1.11 5.39 -22.28
N TYR A 138 2.02 6.12 -21.62
CA TYR A 138 3.10 6.83 -22.30
C TYR A 138 4.04 5.88 -23.08
N ALA A 139 4.38 4.73 -22.49
CA ALA A 139 5.22 3.74 -23.15
C ALA A 139 4.53 3.12 -24.40
N GLN A 140 3.22 2.87 -24.31
CA GLN A 140 2.41 2.37 -25.44
C GLN A 140 2.34 3.40 -26.57
N GLU A 141 2.05 4.67 -26.27
CA GLU A 141 2.05 5.75 -27.26
C GLU A 141 3.39 5.90 -27.99
N LYS A 142 4.50 5.63 -27.30
CA LYS A 142 5.84 5.65 -27.90
C LYS A 142 6.09 4.43 -28.81
N ALA A 143 5.63 3.25 -28.41
CA ALA A 143 5.76 2.03 -29.20
C ALA A 143 4.94 2.07 -30.50
N ASP A 144 3.70 2.57 -30.43
CA ASP A 144 2.83 2.72 -31.62
C ASP A 144 3.41 3.70 -32.65
N ARG A 145 4.14 4.72 -32.19
CA ARG A 145 4.86 5.66 -33.07
C ARG A 145 6.10 5.05 -33.72
N SER A 146 6.80 4.12 -33.04
CA SER A 146 7.98 3.48 -33.63
C SER A 146 7.65 2.44 -34.69
N ASP A 147 6.49 1.78 -34.62
CA ASP A 147 6.07 0.80 -35.62
C ASP A 147 5.53 1.44 -36.92
N THR A 148 5.24 2.75 -36.89
CA THR A 148 4.75 3.48 -38.08
C THR A 148 5.86 4.11 -38.92
N ASP A 149 7.09 4.19 -38.40
CA ASP A 149 8.25 4.81 -39.10
C ASP A 149 9.35 3.78 -39.41
N SER A 150 9.01 2.73 -40.16
CA SER A 150 10.01 1.99 -40.95
C SER A 150 10.37 2.78 -42.22
N SER A 151 11.02 3.92 -42.04
CA SER A 151 11.80 4.69 -43.03
C SER A 151 12.78 5.60 -42.26
N SER A 152 14.02 5.14 -42.11
CA SER A 152 15.20 5.76 -41.44
C SER A 152 15.48 7.24 -41.78
N PRO A 153 16.39 7.99 -41.09
CA PRO A 153 17.27 7.60 -39.97
C PRO A 153 17.38 8.61 -38.78
N GLY A 154 17.73 8.08 -37.60
CA GLY A 154 18.60 8.70 -36.59
C GLY A 154 18.21 10.04 -35.96
N ASP A 155 17.72 10.00 -34.72
CA ASP A 155 17.95 11.11 -33.78
C ASP A 155 17.97 10.60 -32.33
N SER A 156 19.18 10.46 -31.79
CA SER A 156 19.42 10.16 -30.38
C SER A 156 19.22 11.43 -29.55
N GLN A 157 18.01 11.64 -29.04
CA GLN A 157 17.77 12.65 -28.02
C GLN A 157 18.14 12.13 -26.62
N GLU A 158 19.32 12.55 -26.21
CA GLU A 158 19.85 12.52 -24.84
C GLU A 158 18.92 13.33 -23.92
N TRP A 159 18.49 12.73 -22.80
CA TRP A 159 17.53 13.35 -21.88
C TRP A 159 18.28 14.29 -20.94
N ASP A 160 18.30 15.58 -21.26
CA ASP A 160 18.92 16.59 -20.42
C ASP A 160 17.97 17.03 -19.28
N PHE A 161 18.22 16.53 -18.07
CA PHE A 161 17.44 16.80 -16.85
C PHE A 161 17.57 18.26 -16.34
N SER A 162 18.32 19.10 -17.03
CA SER A 162 18.70 20.45 -16.57
C SER A 162 17.62 21.53 -16.71
N ASN A 163 16.46 21.24 -17.30
CA ASN A 163 15.46 22.27 -17.66
C ASN A 163 14.09 22.19 -16.96
N LEU A 164 13.95 21.43 -15.87
CA LEU A 164 12.69 21.41 -15.11
C LEU A 164 12.42 22.69 -14.29
N SER A 165 13.38 23.63 -14.20
CA SER A 165 13.26 24.81 -13.35
C SER A 165 12.61 26.04 -14.02
N THR A 166 12.24 26.00 -15.30
CA THR A 166 11.98 27.25 -16.06
C THR A 166 10.68 27.30 -16.87
N LYS A 167 9.74 26.37 -16.69
CA LYS A 167 8.40 26.50 -17.30
C LYS A 167 7.32 26.72 -16.23
N PRO A 168 6.48 27.77 -16.35
CA PRO A 168 5.40 28.02 -15.40
C PRO A 168 4.38 26.88 -15.48
N ALA A 169 4.03 26.36 -14.31
CA ALA A 169 3.06 25.30 -14.12
C ALA A 169 1.72 25.66 -14.81
N GLN A 170 1.35 24.89 -15.83
CA GLN A 170 0.01 24.93 -16.38
C GLN A 170 -0.95 24.29 -15.35
N PRO A 171 -2.02 24.99 -14.91
CA PRO A 171 -2.86 24.51 -13.83
C PRO A 171 -3.73 23.32 -14.25
N LEU A 172 -3.81 22.33 -13.36
CA LEU A 172 -4.59 21.09 -13.41
C LEU A 172 -6.10 21.33 -13.55
N HIS A 173 -6.58 21.81 -14.70
CA HIS A 173 -8.00 22.12 -14.90
C HIS A 173 -8.81 21.01 -15.60
N SER A 174 -8.20 19.89 -16.01
CA SER A 174 -8.90 18.82 -16.74
C SER A 174 -9.45 17.69 -15.86
N LEU A 175 -9.13 17.63 -14.56
CA LEU A 175 -9.55 16.53 -13.69
C LEU A 175 -10.95 16.69 -13.07
N ARG A 176 -11.61 17.84 -13.27
CA ARG A 176 -12.96 18.07 -12.71
C ARG A 176 -14.06 17.20 -13.33
N ARG A 177 -13.82 16.59 -14.51
CA ARG A 177 -14.81 15.78 -15.23
C ARG A 177 -14.86 14.31 -14.82
N TYR A 178 -13.94 13.81 -13.99
CA TYR A 178 -13.86 12.39 -13.65
C TYR A 178 -14.29 12.06 -12.21
N PHE A 179 -14.82 13.03 -11.46
CA PHE A 179 -15.28 12.85 -10.06
C PHE A 179 -16.80 12.79 -9.89
N TYR A 180 -17.57 12.60 -10.95
CA TYR A 180 -19.00 12.27 -10.83
C TYR A 180 -19.31 11.03 -11.65
N HIS A 181 -19.44 9.90 -10.97
CA HIS A 181 -20.65 9.07 -11.01
C HIS A 181 -20.58 8.03 -9.87
N SER A 182 -21.69 7.99 -9.12
CA SER A 182 -22.01 7.06 -8.03
C SER A 182 -22.13 5.62 -8.51
#